data_AF-A0A5B9QPS7-F1
#
_entry.id   AF-A0A5B9QPS7-F1
#
_cell.length_a   1.000
_cell.length_b   1.000
_cell.length_c   1.000
_cell.angle_alpha   90.00
_cell.angle_beta   90.00
_cell.angle_gamma   90.00
#
_symmetry.space_group_name_H-M   'P 1'
#
loop_
_entity.id
_entity.type
_entity.pdbx_description
1 polymer ?
#
loop_
_entity_poly.entity_id
_entity_poly.type
_entity_poly.pdbx_seq_one_letter_code
_entity_poly.pdbx_strand_id
1 'polypeptide(L)'
;MIQQTSTQPLDAASLPGPDTTMKREALLSPDPRLQAMLAEAVRVGWPAAFENDLYQHDLSILEAHPDELMVWILREHGTHLFAMECESAGQATYARAVIRYWSGEDKLNVILSPAERPKFYLVSSGGLAETTAQEAASKIRSTPDTPSREDHA
;
A
#
# COMPACT_ATOMS: atom_id res chain seq x y z
N MET A 1 -17.24 23.81 -2.05
CA MET A 1 -18.19 22.91 -1.38
C MET A 1 -17.43 21.65 -1.01
N ILE A 2 -17.14 21.43 0.27
CA ILE A 2 -16.51 20.20 0.74
C ILE A 2 -17.67 19.29 1.15
N GLN A 3 -17.93 18.23 0.38
CA GLN A 3 -18.89 17.22 0.81
C GLN A 3 -18.23 16.45 1.95
N GLN A 4 -18.76 16.61 3.17
CA GLN A 4 -18.50 15.69 4.26
C GLN A 4 -19.20 14.38 3.92
N THR A 5 -18.46 13.42 3.37
CA THR A 5 -18.92 12.04 3.32
C THR A 5 -18.96 11.53 4.75
N SER A 6 -20.16 11.28 5.27
CA SER A 6 -20.36 10.55 6.51
C SER A 6 -19.68 9.19 6.38
N THR A 7 -18.49 9.04 6.96
CA THR A 7 -17.79 7.77 7.04
C THR A 7 -18.58 6.89 8.00
N GLN A 8 -19.45 6.04 7.45
CA GLN A 8 -20.05 4.96 8.21
C GLN A 8 -18.89 4.14 8.83
N PRO A 9 -18.94 3.82 10.13
CA PRO A 9 -17.86 3.05 10.76
C PRO A 9 -17.72 1.71 10.04
N LEU A 10 -16.47 1.34 9.73
CA LEU A 10 -16.15 0.05 9.12
C LEU A 10 -16.55 -1.08 10.06
N ASP A 11 -17.22 -2.10 9.53
CA ASP A 11 -17.53 -3.33 10.26
C ASP A 11 -16.81 -4.53 9.64
N ALA A 12 -16.64 -5.60 10.42
CA ALA A 12 -15.97 -6.81 9.95
C ALA A 12 -16.71 -7.53 8.81
N ALA A 13 -18.03 -7.36 8.68
CA ALA A 13 -18.81 -7.99 7.64
C ALA A 13 -18.60 -7.33 6.26
N SER A 14 -18.28 -6.04 6.25
CA SER A 14 -18.05 -5.24 5.04
C SER A 14 -16.66 -5.47 4.43
N LEU A 15 -15.69 -5.86 5.26
CA LEU A 15 -14.32 -6.10 4.84
C LEU A 15 -14.18 -7.40 4.03
N PRO A 16 -13.29 -7.46 3.03
CA PRO A 16 -13.05 -8.69 2.27
C PRO A 16 -12.61 -9.89 3.14
N GLY A 17 -12.88 -11.10 2.66
CA GLY A 17 -12.42 -12.34 3.30
C GLY A 17 -13.13 -12.74 4.60
N PRO A 18 -12.80 -13.92 5.15
CA PRO A 18 -13.43 -14.47 6.35
C PRO A 18 -13.15 -13.63 7.60
N ASP A 19 -13.99 -13.76 8.63
CA ASP A 19 -13.80 -13.10 9.92
C ASP A 19 -12.70 -13.80 10.74
N THR A 20 -11.48 -13.27 10.64
CA THR A 20 -10.27 -13.79 11.30
C THR A 20 -9.79 -12.87 12.43
N THR A 21 -8.94 -13.38 13.32
CA THR A 21 -8.32 -12.56 14.38
C THR A 21 -7.55 -11.37 13.80
N MET A 22 -6.73 -11.57 12.77
CA MET A 22 -5.95 -10.50 12.12
C MET A 22 -6.85 -9.40 11.55
N LYS A 23 -7.99 -9.77 10.95
CA LYS A 23 -8.97 -8.81 10.44
C LYS A 23 -9.61 -7.98 11.56
N ARG A 24 -9.93 -8.61 12.69
CA ARG A 24 -10.45 -7.89 13.87
C ARG A 24 -9.40 -6.97 14.48
N GLU A 25 -8.15 -7.39 14.53
CA GLU A 25 -7.02 -6.55 14.98
C GLU A 25 -6.83 -5.33 14.06
N ALA A 26 -6.84 -5.53 12.74
CA ALA A 26 -6.75 -4.45 11.76
C ALA A 26 -7.88 -3.41 11.92
N LEU A 27 -9.12 -3.86 12.17
CA LEU A 27 -10.25 -2.96 12.45
C LEU A 27 -10.06 -2.11 13.72
N LEU A 28 -9.42 -2.67 14.74
CA LEU A 28 -9.17 -2.00 16.01
C LEU A 28 -7.91 -1.13 15.98
N SER A 29 -7.14 -1.16 14.89
CA SER A 29 -5.93 -0.36 14.76
C SER A 29 -6.24 1.13 14.86
N PRO A 30 -5.50 1.89 15.69
CA PRO A 30 -5.66 3.33 15.79
C PRO A 30 -5.03 4.08 14.60
N ASP A 31 -4.34 3.38 13.67
CA ASP A 31 -3.66 4.03 12.55
C ASP A 31 -4.69 4.54 11.50
N PRO A 32 -4.83 5.87 11.31
CA PRO A 32 -5.77 6.41 10.33
C PRO A 32 -5.43 6.01 8.88
N ARG A 33 -4.17 5.68 8.59
CA ARG A 33 -3.73 5.17 7.29
C ARG A 33 -4.35 3.82 6.99
N LEU A 34 -4.27 2.90 7.96
CA LEU A 34 -4.87 1.58 7.82
C LEU A 34 -6.38 1.69 7.68
N GLN A 35 -7.04 2.53 8.48
CA GLN A 35 -8.49 2.73 8.38
C GLN A 35 -8.90 3.26 6.99
N ALA A 36 -8.11 4.14 6.38
CA ALA A 36 -8.36 4.59 5.01
C ALA A 36 -8.14 3.47 3.97
N MET A 37 -7.11 2.65 4.14
CA MET A 37 -6.85 1.47 3.28
C MET A 37 -7.97 0.43 3.37
N LEU A 38 -8.45 0.15 4.57
CA LEU A 38 -9.59 -0.74 4.82
C LEU A 38 -10.87 -0.19 4.18
N ALA A 39 -11.14 1.11 4.30
CA ALA A 39 -12.30 1.73 3.67
C ALA A 39 -12.24 1.66 2.14
N GLU A 40 -11.06 1.88 1.55
CA GLU A 40 -10.87 1.78 0.11
C GLU A 40 -10.98 0.35 -0.41
N ALA A 41 -10.45 -0.62 0.35
CA ALA A 41 -10.62 -2.05 0.11
C ALA A 41 -12.11 -2.44 0.04
N VAL A 42 -12.93 -1.98 1.00
CA VAL A 42 -14.39 -2.18 0.97
C VAL A 42 -15.03 -1.50 -0.24
N ARG A 43 -14.67 -0.24 -0.51
CA ARG A 43 -15.27 0.54 -1.60
C ARG A 43 -15.04 -0.09 -2.97
N VAL A 44 -13.88 -0.68 -3.18
CA VAL A 44 -13.48 -1.32 -4.44
C VAL A 44 -13.91 -2.80 -4.47
N GLY A 45 -14.10 -3.42 -3.30
CA GLY A 45 -14.41 -4.85 -3.16
C GLY A 45 -13.18 -5.75 -3.24
N TRP A 46 -11.99 -5.22 -2.92
CA TRP A 46 -10.71 -5.92 -3.03
C TRP A 46 -9.91 -5.85 -1.73
N PRO A 47 -9.02 -6.81 -1.46
CA PRO A 47 -8.71 -7.98 -2.29
C PRO A 47 -9.73 -9.12 -2.11
N ALA A 48 -10.06 -9.84 -3.18
CA ALA A 48 -10.89 -11.05 -3.16
C ALA A 48 -10.08 -12.33 -2.90
N ALA A 49 -8.75 -12.26 -2.98
CA ALA A 49 -7.83 -13.33 -2.63
C ALA A 49 -6.56 -12.75 -2.00
N PHE A 50 -5.85 -13.56 -1.20
CA PHE A 50 -4.64 -13.15 -0.47
C PHE A 50 -4.92 -11.99 0.51
N GLU A 51 -6.04 -12.06 1.22
CA GLU A 51 -6.53 -10.99 2.11
C GLU A 51 -5.62 -10.74 3.32
N ASN A 52 -4.80 -11.72 3.70
CA ASN A 52 -3.79 -11.55 4.75
C ASN A 52 -2.75 -10.49 4.40
N ASP A 53 -2.52 -10.19 3.10
CA ASP A 53 -1.64 -9.08 2.73
C ASP A 53 -2.15 -7.76 3.32
N LEU A 54 -3.46 -7.52 3.29
CA LEU A 54 -4.07 -6.33 3.85
C LEU A 54 -4.08 -6.32 5.40
N TYR A 55 -4.45 -7.44 6.02
CA TYR A 55 -4.68 -7.47 7.47
C TYR A 55 -3.43 -7.75 8.31
N GLN A 56 -2.39 -8.32 7.71
CA GLN A 56 -1.16 -8.70 8.41
C GLN A 56 0.06 -7.97 7.84
N HIS A 57 0.30 -8.05 6.53
CA HIS A 57 1.52 -7.49 5.95
C HIS A 57 1.49 -5.97 5.91
N ASP A 58 0.41 -5.38 5.37
CA ASP A 58 0.25 -3.93 5.30
C ASP A 58 0.20 -3.30 6.69
N LEU A 59 -0.50 -3.92 7.65
CA LEU A 59 -0.51 -3.49 9.06
C LEU A 59 0.91 -3.47 9.65
N SER A 60 1.66 -4.58 9.53
CA SER A 60 3.03 -4.68 10.05
C SER A 60 3.97 -3.62 9.45
N ILE A 61 3.83 -3.34 8.16
CA ILE A 61 4.61 -2.29 7.48
C ILE A 61 4.24 -0.91 8.02
N LEU A 62 2.96 -0.60 8.22
CA LEU A 62 2.55 0.68 8.80
C LEU A 62 3.08 0.88 10.23
N GLU A 63 3.10 -0.18 11.04
CA GLU A 63 3.66 -0.17 12.40
C GLU A 63 5.18 0.05 12.41
N ALA A 64 5.90 -0.57 11.46
CA ALA A 64 7.35 -0.39 11.33
C ALA A 64 7.73 1.03 10.88
N HIS A 65 6.80 1.77 10.28
CA HIS A 65 7.03 3.06 9.66
C HIS A 65 5.92 4.09 10.00
N PRO A 66 5.82 4.53 11.27
CA PRO A 66 4.65 5.25 11.80
C PRO A 66 4.36 6.62 11.16
N ASP A 67 5.33 7.24 10.49
CA ASP A 67 5.20 8.59 9.90
C ASP A 67 5.62 8.66 8.43
N GLU A 68 5.92 7.53 7.82
CA GLU A 68 6.39 7.53 6.44
C GLU A 68 5.24 7.56 5.45
N LEU A 69 5.49 8.26 4.34
CA LEU A 69 4.64 8.20 3.16
C LEU A 69 4.84 6.85 2.47
N MET A 70 3.74 6.19 2.12
CA MET A 70 3.79 4.89 1.45
C MET A 70 3.22 4.96 0.05
N VAL A 71 3.63 4.00 -0.77
CA VAL A 71 2.95 3.60 -1.99
C VAL A 71 2.22 2.30 -1.72
N TRP A 72 0.90 2.30 -1.92
CA TRP A 72 0.06 1.13 -1.80
C TRP A 72 -0.47 0.70 -3.17
N ILE A 73 -0.37 -0.58 -3.47
CA ILE A 73 -0.90 -1.22 -4.67
C ILE A 73 -2.03 -2.14 -4.22
N LEU A 74 -3.27 -1.79 -4.58
CA LEU A 74 -4.45 -2.61 -4.30
C LEU A 74 -4.85 -3.39 -5.55
N ARG A 75 -4.99 -4.71 -5.41
CA ARG A 75 -5.36 -5.65 -6.48
C ARG A 75 -6.48 -6.56 -6.01
N GLU A 76 -7.15 -7.20 -6.96
CA GLU A 76 -8.09 -8.27 -6.65
C GLU A 76 -7.42 -9.44 -5.90
N HIS A 77 -6.16 -9.72 -6.21
CA HIS A 77 -5.39 -10.83 -5.63
C HIS A 77 -4.33 -10.36 -4.62
N GLY A 78 -4.70 -9.44 -3.74
CA GLY A 78 -3.87 -9.00 -2.61
C GLY A 78 -3.38 -7.57 -2.73
N THR A 79 -2.35 -7.24 -1.97
CA THR A 79 -1.82 -5.87 -1.88
C THR A 79 -0.30 -5.86 -1.92
N HIS A 80 0.28 -4.68 -2.09
CA HIS A 80 1.68 -4.40 -1.76
C HIS A 80 1.79 -3.01 -1.16
N LEU A 81 2.54 -2.87 -0.07
CA LEU A 81 2.82 -1.58 0.56
C LEU A 81 4.33 -1.35 0.62
N PHE A 82 4.77 -0.17 0.20
CA PHE A 82 6.18 0.20 0.20
C PHE A 82 6.39 1.58 0.81
N ALA A 83 7.40 1.71 1.67
CA ALA A 83 7.94 3.01 2.06
C ALA A 83 8.44 3.79 0.84
N MET A 84 8.12 5.08 0.78
CA MET A 84 8.69 5.95 -0.25
C MET A 84 10.19 6.14 -0.08
N GLU A 85 10.70 6.09 1.15
CA GLU A 85 12.13 6.13 1.44
C GLU A 85 12.59 4.73 1.84
N CYS A 86 13.29 4.04 0.94
CA CYS A 86 13.84 2.72 1.22
C CYS A 86 15.23 2.81 1.84
N GLU A 87 15.55 1.87 2.73
CA GLU A 87 16.83 1.81 3.45
C GLU A 87 18.02 1.52 2.53
N SER A 88 17.76 0.96 1.35
CA SER A 88 18.81 0.63 0.36
C SER A 88 18.36 0.83 -1.08
N ALA A 89 19.33 1.01 -1.96
CA ALA A 89 19.10 1.03 -3.41
C ALA A 89 18.48 -0.28 -3.93
N GLY A 90 18.80 -1.42 -3.30
CA GLY A 90 18.23 -2.73 -3.65
C GLY A 90 16.72 -2.80 -3.36
N GLN A 91 16.30 -2.36 -2.17
CA GLN A 91 14.88 -2.27 -1.81
C GLN A 91 14.12 -1.29 -2.72
N ALA A 92 14.68 -0.10 -2.97
CA ALA A 92 14.07 0.88 -3.87
C ALA A 92 13.92 0.33 -5.30
N THR A 93 14.92 -0.41 -5.78
CA THR A 93 14.89 -1.07 -7.10
C THR A 93 13.81 -2.13 -7.15
N TYR A 94 13.69 -2.96 -6.11
CA TYR A 94 12.65 -3.99 -6.01
C TYR A 94 11.25 -3.38 -5.99
N ALA A 95 10.98 -2.37 -5.14
CA ALA A 95 9.68 -1.71 -5.08
C ALA A 95 9.29 -1.09 -6.43
N ARG A 96 10.23 -0.39 -7.10
CA ARG A 96 10.01 0.15 -8.46
C ARG A 96 9.75 -0.95 -9.49
N ALA A 97 10.40 -2.11 -9.38
CA ALA A 97 10.16 -3.23 -10.28
C ALA A 97 8.77 -3.84 -10.07
N VAL A 98 8.31 -3.99 -8.83
CA VAL A 98 6.96 -4.47 -8.51
C VAL A 98 5.90 -3.50 -9.05
N ILE A 99 6.08 -2.19 -8.88
CA ILE A 99 5.17 -1.18 -9.42
C ILE A 99 5.07 -1.27 -10.95
N ARG A 100 6.21 -1.40 -11.65
CA ARG A 100 6.24 -1.56 -13.12
C ARG A 100 5.64 -2.88 -13.59
N TYR A 101 5.89 -3.96 -12.86
CA TYR A 101 5.29 -5.25 -13.16
C TYR A 101 3.76 -5.16 -13.12
N TRP A 102 3.23 -4.52 -12.08
CA TRP A 102 1.78 -4.36 -11.93
C TRP A 102 1.18 -3.24 -12.80
N SER A 103 1.96 -2.31 -13.35
CA SER A 103 1.42 -1.32 -14.30
C SER A 103 0.96 -1.95 -15.62
N GLY A 104 1.43 -3.16 -15.94
CA GLY A 104 1.22 -3.80 -17.24
C GLY A 104 2.04 -3.17 -18.38
N GLU A 105 2.97 -2.26 -18.06
CA GLU A 105 3.93 -1.70 -19.02
C GLU A 105 5.03 -2.71 -19.35
N ASP A 106 5.30 -3.66 -18.45
CA ASP A 106 6.23 -4.74 -18.71
C ASP A 106 5.54 -5.87 -19.49
N LYS A 107 6.23 -6.42 -20.50
CA LYS A 107 5.71 -7.52 -21.35
C LYS A 107 5.45 -8.81 -20.58
N LEU A 108 5.92 -8.89 -19.34
CA LEU A 108 5.76 -10.03 -18.45
C LEU A 108 4.38 -10.08 -17.78
N ASN A 109 3.64 -8.96 -17.72
CA ASN A 109 2.31 -8.93 -17.11
C ASN A 109 1.28 -8.39 -18.09
N VAL A 110 0.47 -9.29 -18.65
CA VAL A 110 -0.64 -8.91 -19.52
C VAL A 110 -1.89 -8.82 -18.68
N ILE A 111 -2.28 -7.60 -18.29
CA ILE A 111 -3.58 -7.37 -17.67
C ILE A 111 -4.66 -7.48 -18.75
N LEU A 112 -5.48 -8.53 -18.67
CA LEU A 112 -6.42 -8.91 -19.72
C LEU A 112 -7.73 -8.11 -19.66
N SER A 113 -8.10 -7.57 -18.49
CA SER A 113 -9.31 -6.78 -18.33
C SER A 113 -9.11 -5.49 -17.54
N PRO A 114 -9.89 -4.42 -17.81
CA PRO A 114 -9.90 -3.22 -16.97
C PRO A 114 -10.29 -3.47 -15.52
N ALA A 115 -11.06 -4.53 -15.26
CA ALA A 115 -11.46 -4.93 -13.92
C ALA A 115 -10.28 -5.50 -13.11
N GLU A 116 -9.25 -6.05 -13.74
CA GLU A 116 -8.07 -6.59 -13.04
C GLU A 116 -6.95 -5.55 -12.89
N ARG A 117 -7.19 -4.29 -13.28
CA ARG A 117 -6.15 -3.26 -13.19
C ARG A 117 -5.89 -2.88 -11.73
N PRO A 118 -4.63 -2.97 -11.27
CA PRO A 118 -4.27 -2.50 -9.94
C PRO A 118 -4.59 -1.02 -9.79
N LYS A 119 -4.93 -0.66 -8.56
CA LYS A 119 -5.08 0.72 -8.13
C LYS A 119 -3.87 1.11 -7.29
N PHE A 120 -3.34 2.29 -7.56
CA PHE A 120 -2.15 2.80 -6.90
C PHE A 120 -2.53 3.99 -6.03
N TYR A 121 -2.03 4.02 -4.81
CA TYR A 121 -2.33 5.09 -3.85
C TYR A 121 -1.05 5.58 -3.19
N LEU A 122 -1.02 6.89 -2.92
CA LEU A 122 -0.14 7.46 -1.92
C LEU A 122 -0.86 7.42 -0.57
N VAL A 123 -0.21 6.81 0.42
CA VAL A 123 -0.73 6.70 1.79
C VAL A 123 -0.01 7.70 2.68
N SER A 124 -0.78 8.46 3.44
CA SER A 124 -0.28 9.44 4.39
C SER A 124 -1.21 9.53 5.60
N SER A 125 -0.77 10.17 6.69
CA SER A 125 -1.64 10.49 7.82
C SER A 125 -2.86 11.35 7.44
N GLY A 126 -2.80 12.04 6.29
CA GLY A 126 -3.93 12.79 5.71
C GLY A 126 -4.92 11.94 4.91
N GLY A 127 -4.68 10.64 4.76
CA GLY A 127 -5.52 9.70 4.02
C GLY A 127 -4.87 9.15 2.74
N LEU A 128 -5.70 8.66 1.84
CA LEU A 128 -5.31 8.06 0.56
C LEU A 128 -5.53 9.03 -0.60
N ALA A 129 -4.55 9.09 -1.50
CA ALA A 129 -4.68 9.75 -2.80
C ALA A 129 -4.39 8.74 -3.92
N GLU A 130 -5.38 8.48 -4.79
CA GLU A 130 -5.16 7.66 -5.98
C GLU A 130 -4.14 8.33 -6.91
N THR A 131 -3.24 7.54 -7.49
CA THR A 131 -2.15 8.00 -8.36
C THR A 131 -1.94 7.02 -9.51
N THR A 132 -1.02 7.32 -10.42
CA THR A 132 -0.61 6.41 -11.49
C THR A 132 0.57 5.54 -11.06
N ALA A 133 0.77 4.40 -11.71
CA ALA A 133 1.94 3.56 -11.49
C ALA A 133 3.27 4.31 -11.76
N GLN A 134 3.28 5.15 -12.81
CA GLN A 134 4.44 5.96 -13.17
C GLN A 134 4.80 6.95 -12.06
N GLU A 135 3.80 7.67 -11.54
CA GLU A 135 3.98 8.60 -10.42
C GLU A 135 4.43 7.85 -9.17
N ALA A 136 3.76 6.76 -8.80
CA ALA A 136 4.12 5.92 -7.67
C ALA A 136 5.59 5.44 -7.75
N ALA A 137 6.04 4.92 -8.89
CA ALA A 137 7.43 4.48 -9.09
C ALA A 137 8.44 5.63 -8.98
N SER A 138 8.07 6.83 -9.43
CA SER A 138 8.93 8.03 -9.35
C SER A 138 9.11 8.55 -7.91
N LYS A 139 8.17 8.21 -7.01
CA LYS A 139 8.17 8.62 -5.62
C LYS A 139 9.05 7.75 -4.74
N ILE A 140 9.24 6.47 -5.09
CA ILE A 140 10.16 5.57 -4.38
C ILE A 140 11.60 6.08 -4.54
N ARG A 141 12.30 6.28 -3.44
CA ARG A 141 13.69 6.71 -3.33
C ARG A 141 14.45 5.78 -2.40
N SER A 142 15.78 5.79 -2.52
CA SER A 142 16.65 5.22 -1.50
C SER A 142 17.23 6.36 -0.69
N THR A 143 17.39 6.17 0.62
CA THR A 143 18.25 7.06 1.40
C THR A 143 19.65 7.06 0.79
N PRO A 144 20.31 8.24 0.62
CA PRO A 144 21.71 8.26 0.22
C PRO A 144 22.50 7.40 1.20
N ASP A 145 23.38 6.53 0.70
CA ASP A 145 24.37 5.88 1.56
C ASP A 145 25.07 6.99 2.34
N THR A 146 24.90 6.99 3.67
CA THR A 146 25.75 7.84 4.51
C THR A 146 27.15 7.27 4.30
N PRO A 147 28.11 8.01 3.70
CA PRO A 147 29.45 7.48 3.56
C PRO A 147 29.95 7.14 4.96
N SER A 148 30.26 5.87 5.19
CA SER A 148 30.84 5.38 6.44
C SER A 148 32.00 6.30 6.79
N ARG A 149 31.78 7.10 7.83
CA ARG A 149 32.75 8.06 8.30
C ARG A 149 33.77 7.29 9.12
N GLU A 150 34.78 6.71 8.47
CA GLU A 150 36.05 6.32 9.09
C GLU A 150 37.01 5.73 8.03
N ASP A 151 38.01 6.53 7.66
CA ASP A 151 39.40 6.10 7.55
C ASP A 151 40.26 7.36 7.69
N HIS A 152 40.32 7.88 8.92
CA HIS A 152 41.45 8.68 9.35
C HIS A 152 42.43 7.72 10.02
N ALA A 153 43.45 7.30 9.27
CA ALA A 153 44.72 6.78 9.77
C ALA A 153 45.85 7.36 8.93
#